data_AF-A0A7S4FPF1-F1
#
_entry.id   AF-A0A7S4FPF1-F1
#
_cell.length_a   1.000
_cell.length_b   1.000
_cell.length_c   1.000
_cell.angle_alpha   90.00
_cell.angle_beta   90.00
_cell.angle_gamma   90.00
#
_symmetry.space_group_name_H-M   'P 1'
#
loop_
_entity.id
_entity.type
_entity.pdbx_description
1 polymer ?
#
loop_
_entity_poly.entity_id
_entity_poly.type
_entity_poly.pdbx_seq_one_letter_code
_entity_poly.pdbx_strand_id
1 'polypeptide(L)'
;PLCAIPGVSNVHDLHIWSLGSGKTLAGAGKNALSVHLSQEPESPQSPTCAILHRAQEVLRTNFGIDHATIQIEQCSGVDCPEAEKDCGSSLHTSHSFTRSRKTEGKTSV
;
A
#
# COMPACT_ATOMS: atom_id res chain seq x y z
N PRO A 1 -5.26 7.33 1.30
CA PRO A 1 -4.85 5.91 1.22
C PRO A 1 -5.30 5.34 -0.14
N LEU A 2 -4.66 4.29 -0.65
CA LEU A 2 -4.98 3.73 -1.99
C LEU A 2 -6.43 3.20 -2.05
N CYS A 3 -6.92 2.60 -0.97
CA CYS A 3 -8.30 2.13 -0.83
C CYS A 3 -9.39 3.22 -0.88
N ALA A 4 -9.02 4.49 -0.72
CA ALA A 4 -9.99 5.59 -0.80
C ALA A 4 -10.18 6.14 -2.22
N ILE A 5 -9.52 5.55 -3.21
CA ILE A 5 -9.64 5.97 -4.62
C ILE A 5 -10.95 5.41 -5.18
N PRO A 6 -11.85 6.27 -5.72
CA PRO A 6 -13.09 5.79 -6.32
C PRO A 6 -12.83 4.76 -7.43
N GLY A 7 -13.52 3.63 -7.35
CA GLY A 7 -13.37 2.51 -8.28
C GLY A 7 -12.38 1.43 -7.85
N VAL A 8 -11.58 1.66 -6.81
CA VAL A 8 -10.73 0.61 -6.20
C VAL A 8 -11.54 -0.17 -5.17
N SER A 9 -11.63 -1.49 -5.35
CA SER A 9 -12.34 -2.41 -4.46
C SER A 9 -11.41 -3.29 -3.61
N ASN A 10 -10.12 -3.37 -3.95
CA ASN A 10 -9.12 -4.02 -3.12
C ASN A 10 -7.70 -3.51 -3.40
N VAL A 11 -6.79 -3.67 -2.43
CA VAL A 11 -5.36 -3.41 -2.55
C VAL A 11 -4.60 -4.62 -2.01
N HIS A 12 -3.88 -5.33 -2.88
CA HIS A 12 -3.18 -6.56 -2.53
C HIS A 12 -1.78 -6.62 -3.17
N ASP A 13 -1.01 -7.64 -2.78
CA ASP A 13 0.35 -7.90 -3.28
C ASP A 13 1.28 -6.67 -3.24
N LEU A 14 1.17 -5.90 -2.16
CA LEU A 14 1.99 -4.72 -1.93
C LEU A 14 3.39 -5.12 -1.49
N HIS A 15 4.38 -4.74 -2.29
CA HIS A 15 5.80 -4.96 -2.04
C HIS A 15 6.53 -3.63 -2.07
N ILE A 16 7.37 -3.37 -1.07
CA ILE A 16 8.18 -2.15 -0.98
C ILE A 16 9.65 -2.56 -0.85
N TRP A 17 10.52 -1.87 -1.58
CA TRP A 17 11.97 -2.00 -1.47
C TRP A 17 12.65 -0.64 -1.46
N SER A 18 13.87 -0.61 -0.94
CA SER A 18 14.72 0.58 -0.97
C SER A 18 15.67 0.52 -2.16
N LEU A 19 15.75 1.62 -2.92
CA LEU A 19 16.64 1.79 -4.07
C LEU A 19 18.02 2.36 -3.69
N GLY A 20 18.39 2.35 -2.40
CA GLY A 20 19.75 2.69 -1.98
C GLY A 20 19.94 2.77 -0.47
N SER A 21 21.10 2.34 0.01
CA SER A 21 21.55 2.56 1.38
C SER A 21 22.03 4.01 1.52
N GLY A 22 21.18 4.89 2.03
CA GLY A 22 21.44 6.33 2.07
C GLY A 22 22.82 6.71 2.61
N LYS A 23 23.68 7.26 1.73
CA LYS A 23 24.87 8.08 2.04
C LYS A 23 25.23 9.03 0.89
N THR A 24 24.24 9.62 0.21
CA THR A 24 24.51 10.78 -0.65
C THR A 24 24.06 12.03 0.09
N LEU A 25 24.83 13.11 -0.08
CA LEU A 25 24.67 14.38 0.64
C LEU A 25 23.34 15.11 0.38
N ALA A 26 22.46 14.55 -0.48
CA ALA A 26 21.28 15.21 -1.02
C ALA A 26 19.94 14.51 -0.75
N GLY A 27 19.84 13.42 0.01
CA GLY A 27 18.51 12.91 0.32
C GLY A 27 18.42 11.54 0.95
N ALA A 28 17.36 11.38 1.75
CA ALA A 28 16.90 10.11 2.30
C ALA A 28 16.84 9.01 1.23
N GLY A 29 17.02 7.75 1.65
CA GLY A 29 16.91 6.60 0.76
C GLY A 29 15.61 6.65 -0.04
N LYS A 30 15.71 6.43 -1.36
CA LYS A 30 14.55 6.38 -2.24
C LYS A 30 13.87 5.03 -2.09
N ASN A 31 12.56 5.03 -1.88
CA ASN A 31 11.77 3.81 -1.86
C ASN A 31 11.09 3.60 -3.21
N ALA A 32 10.82 2.34 -3.53
CA ALA A 32 10.02 1.92 -4.67
C ALA A 32 9.02 0.86 -4.23
N LEU A 33 7.93 0.72 -4.98
CA LEU A 33 6.88 -0.26 -4.67
C LEU A 33 6.28 -0.92 -5.91
N SER A 34 5.71 -2.10 -5.68
CA SER A 34 4.78 -2.77 -6.60
C SER A 34 3.49 -3.07 -5.84
N VAL A 35 2.33 -2.85 -6.46
CA VAL A 35 1.03 -3.12 -5.82
C VAL A 35 -0.02 -3.47 -6.86
N HIS A 36 -0.98 -4.30 -6.47
CA HIS A 36 -2.14 -4.65 -7.27
C HIS A 36 -3.38 -3.96 -6.72
N LEU A 37 -4.16 -3.35 -7.61
CA LEU A 37 -5.44 -2.73 -7.29
C LEU A 37 -6.54 -3.50 -7.99
N SER A 38 -7.49 -4.05 -7.23
CA SER A 38 -8.72 -4.55 -7.83
C SER A 38 -9.63 -3.38 -8.14
N GLN A 39 -10.16 -3.38 -9.36
CA GLN A 39 -11.14 -2.44 -9.84
C GLN A 39 -12.47 -3.16 -10.05
N GLU A 40 -13.56 -2.51 -9.65
CA GLU A 40 -14.89 -2.89 -10.14
C GLU A 40 -14.96 -2.77 -11.67
N PRO A 41 -15.94 -3.41 -12.35
CA PRO A 41 -16.09 -3.29 -13.80
C PRO A 41 -15.99 -1.84 -14.26
N GLU A 42 -15.18 -1.61 -15.30
CA GLU A 42 -14.85 -0.26 -15.74
C GLU A 42 -16.10 0.56 -16.02
N SER A 43 -16.15 1.75 -15.42
CA SER A 43 -17.26 2.67 -15.53
C SER A 43 -16.78 4.02 -16.05
N PRO A 44 -17.64 4.81 -16.72
CA PRO A 44 -17.28 6.17 -17.12
C PRO A 44 -16.86 7.08 -15.95
N GLN A 45 -17.29 6.76 -14.72
CA GLN A 45 -16.97 7.53 -13.52
C GLN A 45 -15.59 7.17 -12.93
N SER A 46 -15.07 6.00 -13.27
CA SER A 46 -13.83 5.45 -12.72
C SER A 46 -13.02 4.76 -13.83
N PRO A 47 -12.59 5.49 -14.87
CA PRO A 47 -11.77 4.92 -15.92
C PRO A 47 -10.42 4.49 -15.35
N THR A 48 -9.89 3.37 -15.87
CA THR A 48 -8.66 2.75 -15.37
C THR A 48 -7.48 3.74 -15.30
N CYS A 49 -7.37 4.62 -16.29
CA CYS A 49 -6.34 5.65 -16.34
C CYS A 49 -6.42 6.69 -15.21
N ALA A 50 -7.63 7.08 -14.80
CA ALA A 50 -7.83 8.03 -13.72
C ALA A 50 -7.46 7.40 -12.36
N ILE A 51 -7.79 6.12 -12.18
CA ILE A 51 -7.40 5.35 -10.98
C ILE A 51 -5.88 5.26 -10.89
N LEU A 52 -5.21 4.87 -11.99
CA LEU A 52 -3.75 4.78 -12.03
C LEU A 52 -3.09 6.13 -11.68
N HIS A 53 -3.56 7.22 -12.30
CA HIS A 53 -3.02 8.55 -12.05
C HIS A 53 -3.20 8.96 -10.58
N ARG A 54 -4.38 8.71 -10.01
CA ARG A 54 -4.66 9.04 -8.61
C ARG A 54 -3.84 8.18 -7.65
N ALA A 55 -3.64 6.90 -7.95
CA ALA A 55 -2.83 6.01 -7.13
C ALA A 55 -1.36 6.47 -7.10
N GLN A 56 -0.78 6.82 -8.26
CA GLN A 56 0.56 7.39 -8.34
C GLN A 56 0.69 8.69 -7.55
N GLU A 57 -0.31 9.56 -7.63
CA GLU A 57 -0.31 10.80 -6.86
C GLU A 57 -0.32 10.53 -5.36
N VAL A 58 -1.21 9.66 -4.87
CA VAL A 58 -1.27 9.28 -3.45
C VAL A 58 0.07 8.70 -2.97
N LEU A 59 0.71 7.84 -3.77
CA LEU A 59 2.00 7.24 -3.44
C LEU A 59 3.11 8.30 -3.33
N ARG A 60 3.14 9.26 -4.25
CA ARG A 60 4.09 10.35 -4.24
C ARG A 60 3.84 11.32 -3.08
N THR A 61 2.63 11.83 -2.94
CA THR A 61 2.33 12.93 -1.99
C THR A 61 2.29 12.46 -0.54
N ASN A 62 1.80 11.25 -0.29
CA ASN A 62 1.60 10.78 1.08
C ASN A 62 2.76 9.93 1.58
N PHE A 63 3.48 9.26 0.67
CA PHE A 63 4.52 8.29 1.04
C PHE A 63 5.90 8.61 0.46
N GLY A 64 6.02 9.62 -0.42
CA GLY A 64 7.29 9.98 -1.06
C GLY A 64 7.83 8.89 -2.00
N ILE A 65 6.95 8.06 -2.57
CA ILE A 65 7.34 6.96 -3.46
C ILE A 65 7.10 7.38 -4.90
N ASP A 66 8.16 7.81 -5.58
CA ASP A 66 8.12 8.23 -6.99
C ASP A 66 8.21 7.05 -7.97
N HIS A 67 8.75 5.91 -7.53
CA HIS A 67 8.95 4.73 -8.34
C HIS A 67 7.95 3.64 -7.93
N ALA A 68 6.82 3.57 -8.65
CA ALA A 68 5.77 2.59 -8.39
C ALA A 68 5.36 1.85 -9.67
N THR A 69 5.29 0.51 -9.59
CA THR A 69 4.61 -0.32 -10.57
C THR A 69 3.22 -0.65 -10.02
N ILE A 70 2.16 -0.34 -10.76
CA ILE A 70 0.78 -0.54 -10.30
C ILE A 70 0.06 -1.38 -11.35
N GLN A 71 -0.39 -2.57 -10.95
CA GLN A 71 -1.24 -3.42 -11.78
C GLN A 71 -2.69 -3.19 -11.38
N ILE A 72 -3.56 -2.95 -12.37
CA ILE A 72 -5.01 -2.84 -12.15
C ILE A 72 -5.66 -4.10 -12.69
N GLU A 73 -6.45 -4.75 -11.85
CA GLU A 73 -7.14 -6.01 -12.15
C GLU A 73 -8.64 -5.75 -12.15
N GLN A 74 -9.35 -6.16 -13.20
CA GLN A 74 -10.81 -6.06 -13.25
C GLN A 74 -11.41 -7.30 -12.59
N CYS A 75 -12.22 -7.12 -11.55
CA CYS A 75 -12.86 -8.25 -10.89
C CYS A 75 -14.19 -8.59 -11.59
N SER A 76 -14.14 -9.39 -12.66
CA SER A 76 -15.33 -9.90 -13.34
C SER A 76 -15.79 -11.23 -12.74
N GLY A 77 -16.29 -11.21 -11.50
CA GLY A 77 -17.19 -12.20 -10.89
C GLY A 77 -16.81 -13.70 -10.80
N VAL A 78 -15.81 -14.20 -11.53
CA VAL A 78 -15.49 -15.64 -11.62
C VAL A 78 -14.02 -15.96 -11.27
N ASP A 79 -13.08 -15.03 -11.47
CA ASP A 79 -11.64 -15.32 -11.33
C ASP A 79 -10.92 -14.50 -10.24
N CYS A 80 -11.67 -13.95 -9.28
CA CYS A 80 -11.05 -13.33 -8.10
C CYS A 80 -10.93 -14.40 -7.01
N PRO A 81 -9.72 -14.78 -6.54
CA PRO A 81 -9.63 -15.48 -5.27
C PRO A 81 -10.35 -14.60 -4.24
N GLU A 82 -11.12 -15.21 -3.34
CA GLU A 82 -11.80 -14.55 -2.23
C GLU A 82 -10.79 -13.98 -1.20
N ALA A 83 -9.73 -13.30 -1.66
CA ALA A 83 -8.93 -12.40 -0.86
C ALA A 83 -9.85 -11.24 -0.47
N GLU A 84 -10.65 -11.51 0.56
CA GLU A 84 -11.33 -10.63 1.47
C GLU A 84 -11.43 -9.20 0.92
N LYS A 85 -12.58 -8.91 0.28
CA LYS A 85 -12.95 -7.58 -0.22
C LYS A 85 -13.03 -6.59 0.94
N ASP A 86 -11.89 -6.19 1.51
CA ASP A 86 -11.83 -5.28 2.66
C ASP A 86 -11.20 -3.95 2.27
N CYS A 87 -11.80 -3.33 1.25
CA CYS A 87 -11.60 -1.94 0.95
C CYS A 87 -12.75 -1.12 1.54
N GLY A 88 -13.03 -1.27 2.85
CA GLY A 88 -13.95 -0.35 3.53
C GLY A 88 -14.80 -0.85 4.69
N SER A 89 -14.50 -1.96 5.39
CA SER A 89 -15.23 -2.23 6.64
C SER A 89 -14.68 -1.35 7.78
N SER A 90 -15.36 -0.23 8.01
CA SER A 90 -15.12 0.62 9.18
C SER A 90 -15.51 -0.13 10.45
N LEU A 91 -14.59 -0.86 11.08
CA LEU A 91 -14.70 -1.29 12.49
C LEU A 91 -13.34 -1.26 13.18
N HIS A 92 -13.12 -0.12 13.83
CA HIS A 92 -12.24 0.12 14.95
C HIS A 92 -12.11 -1.12 15.86
N THR A 93 -10.92 -1.70 15.99
CA THR A 93 -10.50 -2.32 17.25
C THR A 93 -9.05 -1.94 17.49
N SER A 94 -8.89 -0.91 18.33
CA SER A 94 -7.60 -0.50 18.87
C SER A 94 -7.04 -1.65 19.72
N HIS A 95 -6.08 -2.42 19.20
CA HIS A 95 -5.20 -3.21 20.05
C HIS A 95 -4.07 -2.30 20.53
N SER A 96 -4.26 -1.72 21.71
CA SER A 96 -3.21 -1.03 22.45
C SER A 96 -2.11 -2.03 22.81
N PHE A 97 -1.02 -2.07 22.04
CA PHE A 97 0.15 -2.86 22.39
C PHE A 97 1.03 -2.04 23.36
N THR A 98 0.87 -2.26 24.66
CA THR A 98 1.78 -1.72 25.67
C THR A 98 3.14 -2.42 25.54
N ARG A 99 4.14 -1.67 25.08
CA ARG A 99 5.54 -2.11 25.00
C ARG A 99 6.11 -2.28 26.42
N SER A 100 6.11 -3.49 26.95
CA SER A 100 6.90 -3.84 28.15
C SER A 100 8.38 -3.83 27.81
N ARG A 101 9.12 -2.88 28.40
CA ARG A 101 10.58 -2.89 28.44
C ARG A 101 11.01 -4.04 29.37
N LYS A 102 11.72 -5.04 28.83
CA LYS A 102 12.50 -5.98 29.64
C LYS A 102 13.95 -5.50 29.62
N THR A 103 14.38 -4.89 30.71
CA THR A 103 15.80 -4.69 31.02
C THR A 103 16.34 -5.94 31.71
N GLU A 104 17.68 -6.06 31.71
CA GLU A 104 18.51 -6.98 32.51
C GLU A 104 18.82 -8.35 31.86
N GLY A 105 20.06 -8.85 31.83
CA GLY A 105 21.30 -8.38 32.45
C GLY A 105 22.53 -9.08 31.85
N LYS A 106 23.65 -8.37 31.82
CA LYS A 106 24.96 -8.85 31.39
C LYS A 106 25.70 -9.38 32.63
N THR A 107 25.89 -10.70 32.72
CA THR A 107 26.82 -11.30 33.69
C THR A 107 28.02 -11.82 32.91
N SER A 108 29.18 -11.22 33.19
CA SER A 108 30.48 -11.66 32.73
C SER A 108 31.04 -12.66 33.74
N VAL A 109 31.60 -13.77 33.25
CA VAL A 109 32.63 -14.56 33.94
C VAL A 109 33.79 -14.74 32.97
#